data_AF-A0A2N1TWV9-F1
#
_entry.id   AF-A0A2N1TWV9-F1
#
_cell.length_a   1.000
_cell.length_b   1.000
_cell.length_c   1.000
_cell.angle_alpha   90.00
_cell.angle_beta   90.00
_cell.angle_gamma   90.00
#
_symmetry.space_group_name_H-M   'P 1'
#
loop_
_entity.id
_entity.type
_entity.pdbx_description
1 polymer ?
#
loop_
_entity_poly.entity_id
_entity_poly.type
_entity_poly.pdbx_seq_one_letter_code
_entity_poly.pdbx_strand_id
1 'polypeptide(L)'
;MHTRKLFILALLLVNAIVFTGCFGDKDKDSGSAAPVTYVTLNGTLTAPQQIESSLLGNVLQNTDSQVRTAFKAATVYVNGYPVTTFTISDMASNADWPIKIENAPQSSTGLYAIDVVAGNITLKSKVRDNEKSEFKINLETTAAAMLADTVGRAQHELLTTYPAFVNTLKNELAASAKKTAAALAVGSIINDVTVVAALASQTARLKSIADLTTSARFAYLQLENDLDGDGKIDLYVKPNSSGQRVSFYTPLSSDTSMLENVSSLDAYADNTLLADFADPLKLSKDRTFVGTPQTILGLYFKKSAAGDQYIKMFIHRVDISNGDFSGVLVEYSFANSATTAISKGQKTIMLSGMALVDGAVYATNFLEDSNETAGMLSFINPEKGIGSTDGNRMVLVLDGKPDIEIRAAAPEWLSGGNYYLNTTDSIKGELYAERTLENGDAFAAYFPTTKHYALFKINSIAADRVVVDYIVNASEDERRFK
;
A
#
# COMPACT_ATOMS: atom_id res chain seq x y z
N MET A 1 -3.60 16.54 42.12
CA MET A 1 -3.67 16.61 40.64
C MET A 1 -2.43 17.23 39.97
N HIS A 2 -1.53 17.95 40.67
CA HIS A 2 -0.31 18.50 40.08
C HIS A 2 0.87 17.51 39.96
N THR A 3 0.95 16.50 40.81
CA THR A 3 2.05 15.51 40.81
C THR A 3 1.98 14.49 39.66
N ARG A 4 0.78 14.15 39.17
CA ARG A 4 0.60 13.27 37.98
C ARG A 4 0.99 13.94 36.66
N LYS A 5 0.84 15.26 36.53
CA LYS A 5 1.22 16.01 35.32
C LYS A 5 2.74 16.19 35.21
N LEU A 6 3.43 16.38 36.33
CA LEU A 6 4.91 16.43 36.39
C LEU A 6 5.56 15.08 36.06
N PHE A 7 4.92 13.95 36.43
CA PHE A 7 5.43 12.62 36.10
C PHE A 7 5.34 12.29 34.60
N ILE A 8 4.24 12.69 33.94
CA ILE A 8 4.07 12.51 32.48
C ILE A 8 5.01 13.44 31.70
N LEU A 9 5.23 14.67 32.18
CA LEU A 9 6.17 15.61 31.57
C LEU A 9 7.64 15.13 31.73
N ALA A 10 7.98 14.52 32.87
CA ALA A 10 9.30 13.92 33.08
C ALA A 10 9.52 12.65 32.23
N LEU A 11 8.48 11.84 32.01
CA LEU A 11 8.55 10.67 31.12
C LEU A 11 8.69 11.07 29.63
N LEU A 12 8.12 12.22 29.25
CA LEU A 12 8.29 12.82 27.92
C LEU A 12 9.68 13.44 27.73
N LEU A 13 10.23 14.10 28.76
CA LEU A 13 11.58 14.69 28.69
C LEU A 13 12.70 13.63 28.66
N VAL A 14 12.52 12.50 29.34
CA VAL A 14 13.53 11.41 29.33
C VAL A 14 13.53 10.66 28.00
N ASN A 15 12.41 10.58 27.28
CA ASN A 15 12.37 10.02 25.92
C ASN A 15 12.90 11.01 24.86
N ALA A 16 12.83 12.32 25.10
CA ALA A 16 13.42 13.32 24.20
C ALA A 16 14.96 13.38 24.28
N ILE A 17 15.58 12.88 25.36
CA ILE A 17 17.03 12.95 25.58
C ILE A 17 17.76 11.65 25.13
N VAL A 18 17.05 10.62 24.67
CA VAL A 18 17.66 9.34 24.23
C VAL A 18 17.81 9.22 22.70
N PHE A 19 17.40 10.22 21.92
CA PHE A 19 17.59 10.25 20.45
C PHE A 19 18.68 11.20 19.93
N THR A 20 19.49 11.80 20.81
CA THR A 20 20.82 12.28 20.40
C THR A 20 21.81 11.15 20.66
N GLY A 21 22.02 10.32 19.64
CA GLY A 21 23.03 9.26 19.66
C GLY A 21 24.39 9.85 20.08
N CYS A 22 24.84 9.45 21.25
CA CYS A 22 26.19 9.66 21.74
C CYS A 22 27.02 8.48 21.25
N PHE A 23 27.77 8.70 20.17
CA PHE A 23 29.03 8.01 19.89
C PHE A 23 30.08 9.11 19.77
N GLY A 24 31.08 9.09 20.66
CA GLY A 24 32.25 9.96 20.56
C GLY A 24 32.85 10.32 21.92
N ASP A 25 33.98 9.69 22.21
CA ASP A 25 34.83 9.89 23.38
C ASP A 25 35.02 11.35 23.79
N LYS A 26 35.22 11.54 25.09
CA LYS A 26 35.85 12.74 25.64
C LYS A 26 37.33 12.75 25.25
N ASP A 27 37.63 13.05 23.99
CA ASP A 27 38.94 13.50 23.58
C ASP A 27 38.87 14.93 23.03
N LYS A 28 39.71 15.77 23.64
CA LYS A 28 39.89 17.18 23.33
C LYS A 28 40.49 17.33 21.93
N ASP A 29 40.04 18.33 21.19
CA ASP A 29 40.63 18.82 19.94
C ASP A 29 40.94 17.75 18.88
N SER A 30 39.91 17.33 18.14
CA SER A 30 40.11 16.92 16.75
C SER A 30 39.05 17.59 15.88
N GLY A 31 39.45 18.63 15.15
CA GLY A 31 38.67 19.08 14.00
C GLY A 31 38.51 17.88 13.07
N SER A 32 37.26 17.50 12.78
CA SER A 32 36.94 16.43 11.82
C SER A 32 37.77 16.64 10.56
N ALA A 33 38.72 15.74 10.29
CA ALA A 33 39.51 15.78 9.07
C ALA A 33 38.55 15.75 7.87
N ALA A 34 38.70 16.69 6.94
CA ALA A 34 37.91 16.68 5.71
C ALA A 34 38.15 15.34 4.98
N PRO A 35 37.09 14.70 4.45
CA PRO A 35 37.23 13.44 3.74
C PRO A 35 38.22 13.59 2.58
N VAL A 36 39.20 12.69 2.50
CA VAL A 36 40.31 12.77 1.52
C VAL A 36 39.87 12.28 0.14
N THR A 37 38.76 11.54 0.08
CA THR A 37 38.23 10.90 -1.13
C THR A 37 36.74 11.11 -1.24
N TYR A 38 36.28 11.27 -2.48
CA TYR A 38 34.90 11.56 -2.82
C TYR A 38 34.41 10.59 -3.90
N VAL A 39 33.13 10.26 -3.86
CA VAL A 39 32.47 9.37 -4.80
C VAL A 39 31.24 10.03 -5.41
N THR A 40 30.76 9.47 -6.52
CA THR A 40 29.44 9.77 -7.06
C THR A 40 28.47 8.68 -6.64
N LEU A 41 27.32 9.08 -6.09
CA LEU A 41 26.21 8.20 -5.77
C LEU A 41 25.11 8.42 -6.83
N ASN A 42 24.62 7.35 -7.43
CA ASN A 42 23.51 7.38 -8.39
C ASN A 42 22.36 6.50 -7.88
N GLY A 43 21.14 7.01 -7.99
CA GLY A 43 19.95 6.30 -7.56
C GLY A 43 18.67 6.96 -8.05
N THR A 44 17.56 6.65 -7.41
CA THR A 44 16.26 7.26 -7.68
C THR A 44 15.63 7.85 -6.42
N LEU A 45 14.81 8.89 -6.62
CA LEU A 45 14.01 9.52 -5.58
C LEU A 45 12.55 9.52 -5.97
N THR A 46 11.69 9.05 -5.06
CA THR A 46 10.23 9.07 -5.24
C THR A 46 9.63 9.91 -4.13
N ALA A 47 8.97 11.02 -4.50
CA ALA A 47 8.23 11.83 -3.54
C ALA A 47 7.00 11.06 -3.01
N PRO A 48 6.50 11.38 -1.81
CA PRO A 48 5.22 10.85 -1.33
C PRO A 48 4.10 11.08 -2.35
N GLN A 49 3.22 10.10 -2.53
CA GLN A 49 2.10 10.16 -3.50
C GLN A 49 1.18 11.36 -3.25
N GLN A 50 1.00 11.72 -1.97
CA GLN A 50 0.26 12.89 -1.55
C GLN A 50 1.10 13.65 -0.53
N ILE A 51 1.23 14.94 -0.73
CA ILE A 51 1.94 15.85 0.16
C ILE A 51 0.99 17.00 0.46
N GLU A 52 0.89 17.45 1.70
CA GLU A 52 0.20 18.69 2.01
C GLU A 52 1.09 19.89 1.69
N SER A 53 0.55 20.88 0.96
CA SER A 53 1.29 22.03 0.43
C SER A 53 2.10 22.81 1.46
N SER A 54 1.59 23.02 2.67
CA SER A 54 2.31 23.79 3.69
C SER A 54 3.58 23.10 4.17
N LEU A 55 3.75 21.79 3.92
CA LEU A 55 4.97 21.05 4.22
C LEU A 55 6.14 21.38 3.27
N LEU A 56 5.86 21.99 2.11
CA LEU A 56 6.90 22.34 1.13
C LEU A 56 7.33 23.81 1.24
N GLY A 57 6.88 24.53 2.27
CA GLY A 57 7.13 25.95 2.49
C GLY A 57 6.00 26.86 1.97
N ASN A 58 6.33 28.10 1.59
CA ASN A 58 5.38 29.11 1.10
C ASN A 58 4.88 28.82 -0.34
N VAL A 59 4.34 27.63 -0.57
CA VAL A 59 3.77 27.23 -1.85
C VAL A 59 2.26 27.47 -1.80
N LEU A 60 1.77 28.39 -2.64
CA LEU A 60 0.36 28.83 -2.65
C LEU A 60 -0.63 27.81 -3.26
N GLN A 61 -0.11 26.78 -3.95
CA GLN A 61 -0.90 25.72 -4.60
C GLN A 61 -0.16 24.39 -4.49
N ASN A 62 -0.89 23.28 -4.69
CA ASN A 62 -0.31 21.94 -4.61
C ASN A 62 -0.40 21.26 -5.98
N THR A 63 0.39 21.75 -6.92
CA THR A 63 0.51 21.13 -8.25
C THR A 63 1.77 20.26 -8.31
N ASP A 64 1.76 19.20 -9.12
CA ASP A 64 2.92 18.33 -9.31
C ASP A 64 4.20 19.11 -9.67
N SER A 65 4.05 20.23 -10.39
CA SER A 65 5.17 21.11 -10.76
C SER A 65 5.82 21.80 -9.55
N GLN A 66 5.03 22.16 -8.54
CA GLN A 66 5.54 22.79 -7.33
C GLN A 66 6.25 21.78 -6.43
N VAL A 67 5.69 20.58 -6.29
CA VAL A 67 6.35 19.47 -5.57
C VAL A 67 7.73 19.21 -6.18
N ARG A 68 7.80 19.08 -7.50
CA ARG A 68 9.05 18.87 -8.25
C ARG A 68 10.06 19.99 -8.04
N THR A 69 9.60 21.23 -8.06
CA THR A 69 10.45 22.40 -7.81
C THR A 69 11.02 22.39 -6.39
N ALA A 70 10.22 22.02 -5.39
CA ALA A 70 10.68 21.93 -4.00
C ALA A 70 11.78 20.85 -3.84
N PHE A 71 11.61 19.68 -4.46
CA PHE A 71 12.64 18.63 -4.41
C PHE A 71 13.90 18.96 -5.22
N LYS A 72 13.83 19.71 -6.33
CA LYS A 72 15.03 20.25 -7.01
C LYS A 72 15.86 21.15 -6.10
N ALA A 73 15.20 21.89 -5.21
CA ALA A 73 15.82 22.82 -4.29
C ALA A 73 16.04 22.21 -2.89
N ALA A 74 15.90 20.89 -2.75
CA ALA A 74 16.11 20.19 -1.49
C ALA A 74 17.55 20.37 -0.98
N THR A 75 17.74 20.21 0.33
CA THR A 75 19.08 20.06 0.89
C THR A 75 19.39 18.57 1.01
N VAL A 76 20.53 18.14 0.46
CA VAL A 76 20.98 16.75 0.51
C VAL A 76 22.13 16.62 1.49
N TYR A 77 22.05 15.65 2.39
CA TYR A 77 23.13 15.29 3.30
C TYR A 77 23.63 13.88 3.00
N VAL A 78 24.94 13.67 3.05
CA VAL A 78 25.57 12.36 3.03
C VAL A 78 26.43 12.21 4.28
N ASN A 79 26.15 11.19 5.08
CA ASN A 79 26.79 10.94 6.37
C ASN A 79 26.73 12.16 7.32
N GLY A 80 25.60 12.89 7.28
CA GLY A 80 25.38 14.10 8.07
C GLY A 80 26.02 15.37 7.49
N TYR A 81 26.80 15.29 6.41
CA TYR A 81 27.41 16.46 5.77
C TYR A 81 26.58 16.93 4.58
N PRO A 82 26.27 18.24 4.48
CA PRO A 82 25.55 18.77 3.33
C PRO A 82 26.40 18.63 2.06
N VAL A 83 25.77 18.18 0.97
CA VAL A 83 26.39 18.09 -0.36
C VAL A 83 25.82 19.19 -1.24
N THR A 84 26.70 19.99 -1.83
CA THR A 84 26.33 21.14 -2.67
C THR A 84 26.15 20.79 -4.14
N THR A 85 26.64 19.63 -4.57
CA THR A 85 26.60 19.17 -5.97
C THR A 85 25.71 17.93 -6.08
N PHE A 86 24.43 18.15 -6.36
CA PHE A 86 23.50 17.07 -6.71
C PHE A 86 22.55 17.52 -7.82
N THR A 87 22.00 16.55 -8.54
CA THR A 87 20.98 16.80 -9.57
C THR A 87 19.87 15.77 -9.45
N ILE A 88 18.62 16.20 -9.56
CA ILE A 88 17.45 15.33 -9.72
C ILE A 88 16.88 15.58 -11.13
N SER A 89 16.96 14.56 -11.99
CA SER A 89 16.57 14.63 -13.40
C SER A 89 15.19 14.02 -13.64
N ASP A 90 14.59 14.25 -14.81
CA ASP A 90 13.35 13.61 -15.29
C ASP A 90 12.17 13.58 -14.31
N MET A 91 11.60 14.76 -14.08
CA MET A 91 10.49 14.98 -13.14
C MET A 91 9.11 14.87 -13.81
N ALA A 92 8.83 13.74 -14.46
CA ALA A 92 7.43 13.41 -14.81
C ALA A 92 6.62 13.13 -13.54
N SER A 93 5.28 13.25 -13.59
CA SER A 93 4.41 12.93 -12.46
C SER A 93 4.49 11.43 -12.13
N ASN A 94 4.62 11.11 -10.84
CA ASN A 94 4.61 9.75 -10.27
C ASN A 94 5.75 8.80 -10.70
N ALA A 95 6.89 9.34 -11.15
CA ALA A 95 8.05 8.54 -11.54
C ALA A 95 9.14 8.53 -10.45
N ASP A 96 9.93 7.46 -10.44
CA ASP A 96 11.22 7.40 -9.77
C ASP A 96 12.18 8.39 -10.45
N TRP A 97 12.49 9.52 -9.80
CA TRP A 97 13.33 10.57 -10.37
C TRP A 97 14.82 10.23 -10.22
N PRO A 98 15.61 10.13 -11.29
CA PRO A 98 17.04 9.89 -11.17
C PRO A 98 17.73 10.97 -10.34
N ILE A 99 18.42 10.57 -9.27
CA ILE A 99 19.24 11.44 -8.44
C ILE A 99 20.71 11.07 -8.59
N LYS A 100 21.54 12.09 -8.84
CA LYS A 100 23.00 11.99 -8.87
C LYS A 100 23.56 12.92 -7.80
N ILE A 101 24.31 12.37 -6.86
CA ILE A 101 25.00 13.11 -5.80
C ILE A 101 26.49 13.05 -6.13
N GLU A 102 27.06 14.17 -6.51
CA GLU A 102 28.48 14.31 -6.83
C GLU A 102 29.24 14.79 -5.60
N ASN A 103 30.51 14.42 -5.51
CA ASN A 103 31.39 14.79 -4.40
C ASN A 103 30.84 14.37 -3.02
N ALA A 104 30.21 13.19 -2.95
CA ALA A 104 29.79 12.60 -1.69
C ALA A 104 31.05 12.11 -0.93
N PRO A 105 31.21 12.42 0.37
CA PRO A 105 32.29 11.88 1.18
C PRO A 105 32.35 10.35 1.11
N GLN A 106 33.51 9.80 0.73
CA GLN A 106 33.66 8.34 0.72
C GLN A 106 33.49 7.80 2.13
N SER A 107 32.63 6.79 2.29
CA SER A 107 32.39 6.16 3.58
C SER A 107 33.52 5.19 3.94
N SER A 108 34.14 5.36 5.11
CA SER A 108 35.14 4.43 5.63
C SER A 108 34.55 3.09 6.08
N THR A 109 33.25 3.04 6.35
CA THR A 109 32.52 1.82 6.75
C THR A 109 31.82 1.13 5.57
N GLY A 110 31.90 1.70 4.37
CA GLY A 110 31.19 1.21 3.18
C GLY A 110 29.67 1.44 3.24
N LEU A 111 29.19 2.32 4.11
CA LEU A 111 27.78 2.68 4.26
C LEU A 111 27.59 4.20 4.12
N TYR A 112 26.66 4.62 3.25
CA TYR A 112 26.27 6.01 3.05
C TYR A 112 24.88 6.24 3.63
N ALA A 113 24.76 7.14 4.61
CA ALA A 113 23.48 7.62 5.11
C ALA A 113 23.10 8.89 4.34
N ILE A 114 22.06 8.80 3.50
CA ILE A 114 21.61 9.88 2.63
C ILE A 114 20.29 10.42 3.17
N ASP A 115 20.24 11.73 3.40
CA ASP A 115 19.02 12.46 3.76
C ASP A 115 18.72 13.50 2.67
N VAL A 116 17.49 13.52 2.16
CA VAL A 116 16.99 14.56 1.24
C VAL A 116 15.86 15.32 1.92
N VAL A 117 16.06 16.61 2.13
CA VAL A 117 15.15 17.47 2.90
C VAL A 117 14.54 18.53 1.99
N ALA A 118 13.23 18.43 1.74
CA ALA A 118 12.43 19.41 1.00
C ALA A 118 11.35 19.98 1.92
N GLY A 119 11.59 21.19 2.45
CA GLY A 119 10.72 21.78 3.48
C GLY A 119 10.68 20.92 4.75
N ASN A 120 9.47 20.51 5.15
CA ASN A 120 9.20 19.60 6.26
C ASN A 120 9.19 18.11 5.82
N ILE A 121 9.48 17.79 4.55
CA ILE A 121 9.59 16.41 4.08
C ILE A 121 11.05 15.96 4.12
N THR A 122 11.36 14.96 4.95
CA THR A 122 12.68 14.31 4.98
C THR A 122 12.55 12.89 4.47
N LEU A 123 13.31 12.55 3.42
CA LEU A 123 13.46 11.18 2.93
C LEU A 123 14.86 10.68 3.22
N LYS A 124 14.97 9.41 3.64
CA LYS A 124 16.23 8.79 4.09
C LYS A 124 16.53 7.52 3.30
N SER A 125 17.81 7.20 3.17
CA SER A 125 18.28 5.89 2.71
C SER A 125 19.67 5.58 3.26
N LYS A 126 19.90 4.34 3.68
CA LYS A 126 21.22 3.81 4.04
C LYS A 126 21.68 2.84 2.96
N VAL A 127 22.73 3.23 2.26
CA VAL A 127 23.19 2.59 1.02
C VAL A 127 24.54 1.91 1.25
N ARG A 128 24.67 0.64 0.86
CA ARG A 128 25.97 -0.05 0.88
C ARG A 128 26.82 0.39 -0.32
N ASP A 129 28.15 0.31 -0.20
CA ASP A 129 29.04 0.75 -1.28
C ASP A 129 28.82 -0.01 -2.60
N ASN A 130 28.36 -1.27 -2.55
CA ASN A 130 27.98 -2.04 -3.73
C ASN A 130 26.62 -1.66 -4.34
N GLU A 131 25.82 -0.82 -3.66
CA GLU A 131 24.51 -0.33 -4.11
C GLU A 131 24.57 1.15 -4.54
N LYS A 132 25.74 1.79 -4.45
CA LYS A 132 25.90 3.24 -4.67
C LYS A 132 25.56 3.72 -6.09
N SER A 133 25.39 2.81 -7.04
CA SER A 133 24.99 3.10 -8.42
C SER A 133 23.51 2.87 -8.71
N GLU A 134 22.75 2.28 -7.77
CA GLU A 134 21.34 1.92 -7.98
C GLU A 134 20.55 1.86 -6.65
N PHE A 135 20.65 2.90 -5.83
CA PHE A 135 19.86 2.99 -4.60
C PHE A 135 18.51 3.68 -4.84
N LYS A 136 17.58 3.52 -3.89
CA LYS A 136 16.30 4.22 -3.86
C LYS A 136 16.20 5.14 -2.64
N ILE A 137 15.48 6.25 -2.79
CA ILE A 137 15.09 7.18 -1.73
C ILE A 137 13.58 7.41 -1.85
N ASN A 138 12.82 6.83 -0.93
CA ASN A 138 11.37 7.00 -0.85
C ASN A 138 10.88 6.77 0.59
N LEU A 139 9.57 6.74 0.83
CA LEU A 139 9.03 6.50 2.17
C LEU A 139 9.39 5.11 2.74
N GLU A 140 9.51 4.09 1.88
CA GLU A 140 9.86 2.73 2.28
C GLU A 140 11.32 2.65 2.75
N THR A 141 12.27 3.20 1.97
CA THR A 141 13.67 3.28 2.40
C THR A 141 13.83 4.20 3.61
N THR A 142 13.00 5.23 3.73
CA THR A 142 12.99 6.12 4.91
C THR A 142 12.61 5.35 6.16
N ALA A 143 11.50 4.59 6.13
CA ALA A 143 11.07 3.73 7.22
C ALA A 143 12.15 2.69 7.58
N ALA A 144 12.72 2.02 6.59
CA ALA A 144 13.76 1.03 6.82
C ALA A 144 15.07 1.65 7.37
N ALA A 145 15.46 2.84 6.91
CA ALA A 145 16.61 3.58 7.46
C ALA A 145 16.38 3.95 8.94
N MET A 146 15.19 4.46 9.28
CA MET A 146 14.83 4.81 10.66
C MET A 146 14.85 3.59 11.59
N LEU A 147 14.36 2.43 11.13
CA LEU A 147 14.45 1.19 11.89
C LEU A 147 15.91 0.70 12.00
N ALA A 148 16.70 0.82 10.94
CA ALA A 148 18.11 0.44 10.95
C ALA A 148 18.91 1.22 12.01
N ASP A 149 18.58 2.50 12.24
CA ASP A 149 19.18 3.33 13.29
C ASP A 149 18.91 2.79 14.71
N THR A 150 17.81 2.08 14.93
CA THR A 150 17.38 1.68 16.28
C THR A 150 17.59 0.20 16.59
N VAL A 151 17.58 -0.68 15.58
CA VAL A 151 17.64 -2.14 15.74
C VAL A 151 18.99 -2.76 15.40
N GLY A 152 19.93 -2.00 14.83
CA GLY A 152 21.26 -2.53 14.46
C GLY A 152 21.24 -3.53 13.30
N ARG A 153 20.15 -3.57 12.52
CA ARG A 153 20.03 -4.35 11.28
C ARG A 153 20.26 -3.45 10.07
N ALA A 154 20.76 -4.03 8.98
CA ALA A 154 20.97 -3.26 7.75
C ALA A 154 19.63 -2.92 7.09
N GLN A 155 19.54 -1.77 6.41
CA GLN A 155 18.34 -1.38 5.67
C GLN A 155 17.89 -2.46 4.67
N HIS A 156 18.83 -3.04 3.92
CA HIS A 156 18.54 -4.09 2.95
C HIS A 156 17.83 -5.30 3.59
N GLU A 157 18.32 -5.74 4.76
CA GLU A 157 17.71 -6.84 5.51
C GLU A 157 16.29 -6.49 5.97
N LEU A 158 16.07 -5.26 6.44
CA LEU A 158 14.74 -4.79 6.84
C LEU A 158 13.76 -4.79 5.67
N LEU A 159 14.20 -4.40 4.48
CA LEU A 159 13.39 -4.39 3.27
C LEU A 159 13.05 -5.81 2.77
N THR A 160 13.97 -6.77 2.90
CA THR A 160 13.77 -8.13 2.36
C THR A 160 13.11 -9.09 3.36
N THR A 161 13.52 -9.03 4.62
CA THR A 161 13.18 -10.01 5.67
C THR A 161 12.08 -9.48 6.60
N TYR A 162 12.00 -8.16 6.77
CA TYR A 162 11.05 -7.52 7.71
C TYR A 162 10.10 -6.49 7.04
N PRO A 163 9.57 -6.75 5.82
CA PRO A 163 8.81 -5.74 5.09
C PRO A 163 7.56 -5.26 5.82
N ALA A 164 6.87 -6.11 6.59
CA ALA A 164 5.67 -5.71 7.36
C ALA A 164 5.97 -4.63 8.42
N PHE A 165 7.16 -4.69 9.04
CA PHE A 165 7.61 -3.67 10.00
C PHE A 165 7.90 -2.35 9.30
N VAL A 166 8.56 -2.42 8.14
CA VAL A 166 8.84 -1.26 7.30
C VAL A 166 7.53 -0.63 6.82
N ASN A 167 6.59 -1.43 6.34
CA ASN A 167 5.28 -0.98 5.83
C ASN A 167 4.46 -0.26 6.89
N THR A 168 4.44 -0.77 8.13
CA THR A 168 3.73 -0.09 9.23
C THR A 168 4.27 1.34 9.43
N LEU A 169 5.59 1.53 9.44
CA LEU A 169 6.18 2.85 9.59
C LEU A 169 6.04 3.71 8.33
N LYS A 170 6.12 3.11 7.14
CA LYS A 170 5.88 3.75 5.84
C LYS A 170 4.49 4.37 5.77
N ASN A 171 3.46 3.66 6.25
CA ASN A 171 2.08 4.14 6.24
C ASN A 171 1.90 5.35 7.17
N GLU A 172 2.53 5.34 8.34
CA GLU A 172 2.54 6.49 9.25
C GLU A 172 3.26 7.70 8.64
N LEU A 173 4.39 7.49 7.94
CA LEU A 173 5.06 8.55 7.20
C LEU A 173 4.17 9.11 6.08
N ALA A 174 3.46 8.24 5.35
CA ALA A 174 2.53 8.64 4.30
C ALA A 174 1.33 9.42 4.86
N ALA A 175 0.81 9.04 6.03
CA ALA A 175 -0.24 9.79 6.72
C ALA A 175 0.28 11.15 7.22
N SER A 176 1.51 11.18 7.74
CA SER A 176 2.17 12.42 8.21
C SER A 176 2.40 13.41 7.07
N ALA A 177 2.72 12.93 5.87
CA ALA A 177 2.86 13.76 4.67
C ALA A 177 1.55 14.45 4.25
N LYS A 178 0.39 14.04 4.79
CA LYS A 178 -0.93 14.66 4.53
C LYS A 178 -1.35 15.65 5.62
N LYS A 179 -0.58 15.78 6.70
CA LYS A 179 -0.84 16.74 7.78
C LYS A 179 -0.34 18.12 7.40
N THR A 180 -0.94 19.16 7.97
CA THR A 180 -0.43 20.53 7.82
C THR A 180 0.87 20.71 8.61
N ALA A 181 1.70 21.68 8.21
CA ALA A 181 2.94 22.01 8.91
C ALA A 181 2.70 22.36 10.39
N ALA A 182 1.57 23.01 10.70
CA ALA A 182 1.18 23.32 12.07
C ALA A 182 0.85 22.06 12.91
N ALA A 183 0.34 20.99 12.27
CA ALA A 183 -0.06 19.76 12.94
C ALA A 183 1.09 18.79 13.21
N LEU A 184 2.23 18.90 12.50
CA LEU A 184 3.40 18.04 12.72
C LEU A 184 4.10 18.26 14.07
N ALA A 185 3.88 19.42 14.72
CA ALA A 185 4.49 19.89 15.96
C ALA A 185 6.04 20.07 15.94
N VAL A 186 6.80 19.21 15.25
CA VAL A 186 8.28 19.23 15.20
C VAL A 186 8.79 19.06 13.76
N GLY A 187 8.80 20.12 12.97
CA GLY A 187 9.71 20.33 11.84
C GLY A 187 9.68 19.37 10.63
N SER A 188 9.47 18.07 10.77
CA SER A 188 9.47 17.12 9.66
C SER A 188 8.61 15.90 9.92
N ILE A 189 8.12 15.27 8.85
CA ILE A 189 7.29 14.05 8.92
C ILE A 189 7.93 12.92 9.72
N ILE A 190 9.27 12.82 9.72
CA ILE A 190 9.99 11.77 10.47
C ILE A 190 9.91 11.96 11.99
N ASN A 191 9.56 13.16 12.45
CA ASN A 191 9.45 13.54 13.86
C ASN A 191 8.01 13.65 14.33
N ASP A 192 7.03 13.32 13.47
CA ASP A 192 5.63 13.29 13.84
C ASP A 192 5.43 12.32 15.01
N VAL A 193 4.57 12.69 15.97
CA VAL A 193 4.30 11.89 17.17
C VAL A 193 3.85 10.48 16.83
N THR A 194 3.06 10.29 15.77
CA THR A 194 2.58 8.95 15.37
C THR A 194 3.70 8.12 14.74
N VAL A 195 4.56 8.75 13.94
CA VAL A 195 5.76 8.12 13.34
C VAL A 195 6.76 7.71 14.41
N VAL A 196 7.04 8.58 15.39
CA VAL A 196 7.95 8.27 16.50
C VAL A 196 7.41 7.14 17.38
N ALA A 197 6.11 7.15 17.68
CA ALA A 197 5.46 6.07 18.42
C ALA A 197 5.51 4.73 17.65
N ALA A 198 5.24 4.75 16.34
CA ALA A 198 5.34 3.57 15.49
C ALA A 198 6.78 3.05 15.42
N LEU A 199 7.77 3.93 15.23
CA LEU A 199 9.19 3.57 15.24
C LEU A 199 9.58 2.87 16.55
N ALA A 200 9.20 3.42 17.70
CA ALA A 200 9.49 2.83 19.00
C ALA A 200 8.85 1.43 19.15
N SER A 201 7.59 1.28 18.75
CA SER A 201 6.87 0.01 18.80
C SER A 201 7.50 -1.06 17.90
N GLN A 202 7.76 -0.72 16.63
CA GLN A 202 8.38 -1.66 15.69
C GLN A 202 9.82 -2.01 16.09
N THR A 203 10.57 -1.06 16.65
CA THR A 203 11.90 -1.30 17.21
C THR A 203 11.86 -2.37 18.30
N ALA A 204 10.92 -2.25 19.25
CA ALA A 204 10.78 -3.21 20.34
C ALA A 204 10.42 -4.62 19.82
N ARG A 205 9.50 -4.69 18.84
CA ARG A 205 9.08 -5.96 18.22
C ARG A 205 10.21 -6.61 17.44
N LEU A 206 10.93 -5.87 16.60
CA LEU A 206 12.08 -6.39 15.85
C LEU A 206 13.20 -6.91 16.75
N LYS A 207 13.48 -6.21 17.86
CA LYS A 207 14.46 -6.67 18.86
C LYS A 207 14.04 -7.98 19.54
N SER A 208 12.75 -8.26 19.61
CA SER A 208 12.23 -9.53 20.15
C SER A 208 12.43 -10.75 19.23
N ILE A 209 12.94 -10.53 18.00
CA ILE A 209 13.19 -11.56 16.96
C ILE A 209 14.70 -11.85 16.80
N ALA A 210 15.54 -11.33 17.69
CA ALA A 210 17.00 -11.40 17.56
C ALA A 210 17.59 -12.83 17.57
N ASP A 211 16.81 -13.83 17.94
CA ASP A 211 17.16 -15.25 17.99
C ASP A 211 16.90 -16.02 16.68
N LEU A 212 16.19 -15.43 15.71
CA LEU A 212 15.86 -16.08 14.44
C LEU A 212 16.82 -15.60 13.33
N THR A 213 17.66 -16.52 12.83
CA THR A 213 18.56 -16.29 11.69
C THR A 213 18.00 -16.97 10.45
N THR A 214 17.52 -16.18 9.48
CA THR A 214 16.82 -16.72 8.30
C THR A 214 16.62 -15.65 7.22
N SER A 215 16.47 -16.09 5.97
CA SER A 215 16.09 -15.27 4.82
C SER A 215 14.56 -15.17 4.62
N ALA A 216 13.77 -15.77 5.50
CA ALA A 216 12.31 -15.77 5.41
C ALA A 216 11.70 -14.43 5.83
N ARG A 217 10.45 -14.17 5.44
CA ARG A 217 9.76 -12.93 5.82
C ARG A 217 9.09 -13.09 7.18
N PHE A 218 9.27 -12.09 8.04
CA PHE A 218 8.67 -12.07 9.38
C PHE A 218 7.69 -10.93 9.54
N ALA A 219 6.65 -11.20 10.33
CA ALA A 219 5.72 -10.20 10.83
C ALA A 219 5.45 -10.42 12.31
N TYR A 220 5.22 -9.33 13.03
CA TYR A 220 4.69 -9.35 14.39
C TYR A 220 3.25 -8.86 14.35
N LEU A 221 2.33 -9.80 14.17
CA LEU A 221 0.94 -9.53 13.90
C LEU A 221 0.25 -8.91 15.11
N GLN A 222 -0.54 -7.88 14.86
CA GLN A 222 -1.46 -7.22 15.78
C GLN A 222 -2.90 -7.57 15.40
N LEU A 223 -3.87 -6.87 15.98
CA LEU A 223 -5.29 -7.10 15.66
C LEU A 223 -5.60 -6.85 14.17
N GLU A 224 -4.93 -5.87 13.57
CA GLU A 224 -5.08 -5.48 12.16
C GLU A 224 -3.68 -5.34 11.54
N ASN A 225 -3.49 -5.90 10.36
CA ASN A 225 -2.17 -5.98 9.71
C ASN A 225 -2.26 -5.71 8.22
N ASP A 226 -1.38 -4.84 7.75
CA ASP A 226 -1.08 -4.58 6.35
C ASP A 226 0.26 -5.27 6.03
N LEU A 227 0.18 -6.45 5.41
CA LEU A 227 1.34 -7.31 5.14
C LEU A 227 1.98 -6.96 3.80
N ASP A 228 1.20 -6.60 2.78
CA ASP A 228 1.74 -6.23 1.47
C ASP A 228 2.11 -4.74 1.36
N GLY A 229 1.65 -3.91 2.30
CA GLY A 229 2.00 -2.50 2.42
C GLY A 229 1.19 -1.58 1.51
N ASP A 230 0.03 -2.01 1.02
CA ASP A 230 -0.86 -1.21 0.17
C ASP A 230 -1.73 -0.20 0.96
N GLY A 231 -1.63 -0.21 2.29
CA GLY A 231 -2.37 0.66 3.19
C GLY A 231 -3.74 0.13 3.60
N LYS A 232 -4.12 -1.08 3.16
CA LYS A 232 -5.34 -1.78 3.56
C LYS A 232 -5.02 -2.88 4.57
N ILE A 233 -6.03 -3.28 5.32
CA ILE A 233 -5.88 -4.39 6.27
C ILE A 233 -6.03 -5.70 5.49
N ASP A 234 -4.98 -6.50 5.48
CA ASP A 234 -4.95 -7.81 4.82
C ASP A 234 -5.36 -8.95 5.76
N LEU A 235 -4.96 -8.84 7.02
CA LEU A 235 -5.06 -9.93 7.99
C LEU A 235 -5.49 -9.40 9.36
N TYR A 236 -6.52 -10.01 9.89
CA TYR A 236 -6.99 -9.78 11.24
C TYR A 236 -6.55 -10.90 12.18
N VAL A 237 -6.19 -10.52 13.39
CA VAL A 237 -5.99 -11.44 14.51
C VAL A 237 -7.06 -11.16 15.56
N LYS A 238 -7.83 -12.19 15.90
CA LYS A 238 -8.94 -12.06 16.86
C LYS A 238 -8.68 -12.91 18.10
N PRO A 239 -8.38 -12.27 19.25
CA PRO A 239 -8.41 -12.95 20.53
C PRO A 239 -9.81 -13.50 20.80
N ASN A 240 -9.88 -14.71 21.36
CA ASN A 240 -11.13 -15.29 21.83
C ASN A 240 -11.65 -14.57 23.09
N SER A 241 -12.87 -14.88 23.53
CA SER A 241 -13.50 -14.24 24.69
C SER A 241 -12.72 -14.42 26.00
N SER A 242 -11.89 -15.46 26.12
CA SER A 242 -11.01 -15.65 27.27
C SER A 242 -9.67 -14.91 27.16
N GLY A 243 -9.36 -14.30 26.01
CA GLY A 243 -8.09 -13.63 25.74
C GLY A 243 -6.89 -14.58 25.68
N GLN A 244 -7.11 -15.89 25.61
CA GLN A 244 -6.06 -16.92 25.73
C GLN A 244 -5.71 -17.60 24.42
N ARG A 245 -6.54 -17.45 23.39
CA ARG A 245 -6.34 -18.02 22.07
C ARG A 245 -6.62 -16.97 21.01
N VAL A 246 -6.02 -17.11 19.84
CA VAL A 246 -6.28 -16.22 18.70
C VAL A 246 -6.82 -17.01 17.53
N SER A 247 -7.70 -16.42 16.73
CA SER A 247 -7.99 -16.87 15.36
C SER A 247 -7.48 -15.85 14.36
N PHE A 248 -7.37 -16.27 13.10
CA PHE A 248 -6.93 -15.44 11.99
C PHE A 248 -8.01 -15.47 10.91
N TYR A 249 -8.21 -14.34 10.24
CA TYR A 249 -9.06 -14.25 9.06
C TYR A 249 -8.62 -13.08 8.21
N THR A 250 -8.97 -13.11 6.93
CA THR A 250 -8.75 -12.01 5.99
C THR A 250 -10.06 -11.30 5.70
N PRO A 251 -10.06 -10.12 5.08
CA PRO A 251 -11.29 -9.49 4.60
C PRO A 251 -12.11 -10.39 3.67
N LEU A 252 -11.44 -11.30 2.95
CA LEU A 252 -12.06 -12.14 1.93
C LEU A 252 -12.65 -13.44 2.49
N SER A 253 -12.02 -14.02 3.51
CA SER A 253 -12.50 -15.27 4.09
C SER A 253 -11.99 -15.50 5.52
N SER A 254 -12.80 -16.21 6.29
CA SER A 254 -12.39 -16.83 7.55
C SER A 254 -11.97 -18.29 7.41
N ASP A 255 -12.04 -18.86 6.20
CA ASP A 255 -11.59 -20.23 5.93
C ASP A 255 -10.08 -20.34 6.01
N THR A 256 -9.63 -21.33 6.79
CA THR A 256 -8.21 -21.58 7.01
C THR A 256 -7.85 -23.05 6.79
N SER A 257 -6.75 -23.30 6.10
CA SER A 257 -6.10 -24.61 6.01
C SER A 257 -5.03 -24.75 7.08
N MET A 258 -4.69 -25.98 7.48
CA MET A 258 -3.75 -26.20 8.58
C MET A 258 -2.86 -27.40 8.32
N LEU A 259 -1.56 -27.18 8.49
CA LEU A 259 -0.55 -28.23 8.57
C LEU A 259 0.15 -28.15 9.93
N GLU A 260 0.16 -29.25 10.68
CA GLU A 260 0.73 -29.33 12.03
C GLU A 260 1.99 -30.20 12.09
N ASN A 261 2.72 -30.07 13.21
CA ASN A 261 3.92 -30.85 13.54
C ASN A 261 5.05 -30.66 12.52
N VAL A 262 5.24 -29.40 12.11
CA VAL A 262 6.28 -28.99 11.14
C VAL A 262 7.25 -28.00 11.78
N SER A 263 8.47 -27.93 11.23
CA SER A 263 9.55 -27.10 11.76
C SER A 263 9.92 -25.91 10.88
N SER A 264 9.34 -25.79 9.69
CA SER A 264 9.61 -24.70 8.76
C SER A 264 8.40 -24.44 7.87
N LEU A 265 8.27 -23.20 7.40
CA LEU A 265 7.20 -22.80 6.47
C LEU A 265 7.21 -23.59 5.16
N ASP A 266 8.40 -23.99 4.70
CA ASP A 266 8.60 -24.77 3.48
C ASP A 266 7.99 -26.18 3.52
N ALA A 267 7.64 -26.67 4.71
CA ALA A 267 6.94 -27.95 4.85
C ALA A 267 5.55 -27.93 4.21
N TYR A 268 4.93 -26.74 4.02
CA TYR A 268 3.67 -26.59 3.30
C TYR A 268 3.93 -26.02 1.89
N ALA A 269 4.04 -26.94 0.93
CA ALA A 269 4.23 -26.58 -0.47
C ALA A 269 2.99 -25.87 -1.04
N ASP A 270 3.23 -24.89 -1.92
CA ASP A 270 2.18 -24.02 -2.46
C ASP A 270 1.09 -24.80 -3.19
N ASN A 271 1.46 -25.83 -3.96
CA ASN A 271 0.51 -26.69 -4.65
C ASN A 271 -0.37 -27.49 -3.69
N THR A 272 0.17 -27.96 -2.56
CA THR A 272 -0.59 -28.65 -1.51
C THR A 272 -1.55 -27.69 -0.82
N LEU A 273 -1.10 -26.48 -0.49
CA LEU A 273 -1.94 -25.42 0.07
C LEU A 273 -3.13 -25.11 -0.86
N LEU A 274 -2.85 -24.90 -2.15
CA LEU A 274 -3.88 -24.61 -3.14
C LEU A 274 -4.87 -25.79 -3.31
N ALA A 275 -4.38 -27.03 -3.23
CA ALA A 275 -5.23 -28.22 -3.26
C ALA A 275 -6.13 -28.32 -2.02
N ASP A 276 -5.64 -27.97 -0.83
CA ASP A 276 -6.45 -27.93 0.39
C ASP A 276 -7.54 -26.84 0.29
N PHE A 277 -7.26 -25.69 -0.32
CA PHE A 277 -8.27 -24.65 -0.57
C PHE A 277 -9.30 -25.03 -1.64
N ALA A 278 -9.02 -26.04 -2.47
CA ALA A 278 -9.98 -26.62 -3.40
C ALA A 278 -10.89 -27.70 -2.75
N ASP A 279 -10.56 -28.18 -1.54
CA ASP A 279 -11.32 -29.18 -0.80
C ASP A 279 -11.93 -28.57 0.49
N PRO A 280 -13.25 -28.27 0.50
CA PRO A 280 -13.92 -27.69 1.67
C PRO A 280 -13.76 -28.52 2.97
N LEU A 281 -13.49 -29.83 2.88
CA LEU A 281 -13.27 -30.68 4.06
C LEU A 281 -11.93 -30.40 4.75
N LYS A 282 -11.00 -29.71 4.08
CA LYS A 282 -9.70 -29.30 4.62
C LYS A 282 -9.72 -27.93 5.29
N LEU A 283 -10.81 -27.19 5.09
CA LEU A 283 -10.97 -25.82 5.57
C LEU A 283 -11.75 -25.76 6.90
N SER A 284 -11.44 -24.76 7.72
CA SER A 284 -12.19 -24.48 8.94
C SER A 284 -12.12 -23.00 9.30
N LYS A 285 -13.24 -22.47 9.82
CA LYS A 285 -13.42 -21.09 10.28
C LYS A 285 -13.23 -20.91 11.78
N ASP A 286 -13.20 -22.02 12.53
CA ASP A 286 -13.23 -22.03 14.00
C ASP A 286 -11.84 -22.30 14.61
N ARG A 287 -10.79 -22.29 13.79
CA ARG A 287 -9.43 -22.58 14.25
C ARG A 287 -8.93 -21.49 15.18
N THR A 288 -8.35 -21.91 16.31
CA THR A 288 -7.75 -21.01 17.30
C THR A 288 -6.43 -21.55 17.82
N PHE A 289 -5.48 -20.65 18.10
CA PHE A 289 -4.07 -20.94 18.35
C PHE A 289 -3.62 -20.40 19.72
N VAL A 290 -2.67 -21.08 20.35
CA VAL A 290 -2.05 -20.72 21.64
C VAL A 290 -0.61 -21.24 21.72
N GLY A 291 0.27 -20.55 22.45
CA GLY A 291 1.60 -21.07 22.82
C GLY A 291 2.66 -21.04 21.72
N THR A 292 3.62 -21.97 21.81
CA THR A 292 4.76 -22.15 20.89
C THR A 292 4.35 -23.08 19.74
N PRO A 293 4.13 -22.59 18.52
CA PRO A 293 3.52 -23.39 17.47
C PRO A 293 4.54 -24.08 16.56
N GLN A 294 4.14 -25.26 16.09
CA GLN A 294 4.77 -26.04 15.01
C GLN A 294 3.73 -26.21 13.89
N THR A 295 3.03 -25.13 13.58
CA THR A 295 1.83 -25.14 12.75
C THR A 295 1.95 -24.09 11.66
N ILE A 296 1.61 -24.49 10.43
CA ILE A 296 1.45 -23.59 9.30
C ILE A 296 -0.04 -23.41 9.05
N LEU A 297 -0.44 -22.15 8.95
CA LEU A 297 -1.78 -21.71 8.64
C LEU A 297 -1.81 -21.18 7.21
N GLY A 298 -2.71 -21.71 6.39
CA GLY A 298 -3.04 -21.13 5.10
C GLY A 298 -4.29 -20.28 5.19
N LEU A 299 -4.27 -19.06 4.64
CA LEU A 299 -5.45 -18.21 4.47
C LEU A 299 -5.57 -17.71 3.04
N TYR A 300 -6.80 -17.52 2.59
CA TYR A 300 -7.06 -16.81 1.35
C TYR A 300 -6.75 -15.32 1.54
N PHE A 301 -5.70 -14.84 0.87
CA PHE A 301 -5.09 -13.55 1.17
C PHE A 301 -5.70 -12.43 0.33
N LYS A 302 -5.59 -12.52 -0.99
CA LYS A 302 -5.94 -11.43 -1.90
C LYS A 302 -6.40 -11.98 -3.24
N LYS A 303 -7.38 -11.32 -3.86
CA LYS A 303 -7.70 -11.56 -5.26
C LYS A 303 -6.76 -10.75 -6.14
N SER A 304 -6.24 -11.34 -7.21
CA SER A 304 -5.33 -10.64 -8.12
C SER A 304 -5.55 -11.04 -9.57
N ALA A 305 -5.25 -10.10 -10.46
CA ALA A 305 -5.24 -10.31 -11.90
C ALA A 305 -4.18 -11.33 -12.36
N ALA A 306 -3.10 -11.49 -11.58
CA ALA A 306 -2.08 -12.50 -11.83
C ALA A 306 -2.45 -13.89 -11.25
N GLY A 307 -3.60 -13.98 -10.59
CA GLY A 307 -4.06 -15.16 -9.89
C GLY A 307 -4.28 -14.89 -8.41
N ASP A 308 -5.30 -15.54 -7.84
CA ASP A 308 -5.63 -15.43 -6.43
C ASP A 308 -4.44 -15.78 -5.54
N GLN A 309 -4.19 -14.98 -4.51
CA GLN A 309 -3.09 -15.16 -3.59
C GLN A 309 -3.58 -15.71 -2.26
N TYR A 310 -2.76 -16.59 -1.70
CA TYR A 310 -2.93 -17.18 -0.38
C TYR A 310 -1.71 -16.85 0.44
N ILE A 311 -1.89 -16.68 1.74
CA ILE A 311 -0.80 -16.50 2.69
C ILE A 311 -0.61 -17.79 3.46
N LYS A 312 0.63 -18.28 3.49
CA LYS A 312 1.05 -19.33 4.42
C LYS A 312 1.83 -18.70 5.55
N MET A 313 1.47 -19.01 6.78
CA MET A 313 2.09 -18.47 8.00
C MET A 313 2.52 -19.60 8.92
N PHE A 314 3.80 -19.69 9.20
CA PHE A 314 4.34 -20.53 10.25
C PHE A 314 4.37 -19.70 11.52
N ILE A 315 3.57 -20.13 12.51
CA ILE A 315 3.41 -19.36 13.73
C ILE A 315 4.56 -19.75 14.66
N HIS A 316 5.39 -18.80 15.08
CA HIS A 316 6.52 -19.05 16.00
C HIS A 316 6.12 -18.88 17.47
N ARG A 317 5.28 -17.89 17.75
CA ARG A 317 4.87 -17.56 19.11
C ARG A 317 3.59 -16.76 19.10
N VAL A 318 2.68 -17.07 20.01
CA VAL A 318 1.53 -16.22 20.34
C VAL A 318 1.81 -15.54 21.68
N ASP A 319 1.94 -14.21 21.66
CA ASP A 319 2.25 -13.40 22.84
C ASP A 319 0.97 -12.96 23.54
N ILE A 320 0.59 -13.74 24.55
CA ILE A 320 -0.53 -13.47 25.45
C ILE A 320 -0.01 -13.58 26.89
N SER A 321 -0.25 -12.54 27.70
CA SER A 321 0.09 -12.55 29.13
C SER A 321 -1.12 -12.15 29.97
N ASN A 322 -1.54 -12.99 30.90
CA ASN A 322 -2.69 -12.74 31.79
C ASN A 322 -4.02 -12.40 31.06
N GLY A 323 -4.20 -12.88 29.83
CA GLY A 323 -5.37 -12.57 28.99
C GLY A 323 -5.18 -11.34 28.10
N ASP A 324 -4.06 -10.61 28.24
CA ASP A 324 -3.72 -9.48 27.39
C ASP A 324 -2.93 -9.95 26.16
N PHE A 325 -3.55 -9.80 24.99
CA PHE A 325 -2.92 -10.07 23.70
C PHE A 325 -1.93 -8.95 23.34
N SER A 326 -0.68 -9.34 23.10
CA SER A 326 0.40 -8.44 22.68
C SER A 326 0.76 -8.60 21.20
N GLY A 327 0.60 -9.80 20.63
CA GLY A 327 0.84 -10.05 19.22
C GLY A 327 1.08 -11.50 18.86
N VAL A 328 1.39 -11.75 17.59
CA VAL A 328 1.81 -13.08 17.09
C VAL A 328 3.05 -12.93 16.24
N LEU A 329 4.14 -13.62 16.59
CA LEU A 329 5.31 -13.71 15.72
C LEU A 329 5.10 -14.81 14.69
N VAL A 330 5.16 -14.46 13.41
CA VAL A 330 5.02 -15.40 12.30
C VAL A 330 6.16 -15.25 11.29
N GLU A 331 6.54 -16.37 10.70
CA GLU A 331 7.19 -16.43 9.39
C GLU A 331 6.08 -16.58 8.33
N TYR A 332 6.17 -15.88 7.21
CA TYR A 332 5.12 -15.94 6.19
C TYR A 332 5.64 -15.83 4.76
N SER A 333 4.81 -16.30 3.82
CA SER A 333 5.00 -16.08 2.38
C SER A 333 3.67 -16.17 1.65
N PHE A 334 3.69 -15.77 0.37
CA PHE A 334 2.52 -15.78 -0.49
C PHE A 334 2.61 -16.90 -1.52
N ALA A 335 1.50 -17.59 -1.75
CA ALA A 335 1.32 -18.58 -2.80
C ALA A 335 0.30 -18.05 -3.81
N ASN A 336 0.63 -18.08 -5.09
CA ASN A 336 -0.25 -17.63 -6.16
C ASN A 336 -0.96 -18.82 -6.81
N SER A 337 -2.27 -18.70 -7.01
CA SER A 337 -3.06 -19.57 -7.87
C SER A 337 -2.83 -19.22 -9.34
N ALA A 338 -3.08 -20.17 -10.22
CA ALA A 338 -3.17 -19.93 -11.66
C ALA A 338 -4.53 -19.35 -12.10
N THR A 339 -5.55 -19.39 -11.23
CA THR A 339 -6.90 -18.89 -11.52
C THR A 339 -7.05 -17.46 -11.04
N THR A 340 -7.53 -16.57 -11.93
CA THR A 340 -7.77 -15.15 -11.63
C THR A 340 -9.23 -14.94 -11.25
N ALA A 341 -9.51 -14.21 -10.17
CA ALA A 341 -10.88 -13.79 -9.84
C ALA A 341 -11.41 -12.61 -10.70
N ILE A 342 -10.78 -12.32 -11.84
CA ILE A 342 -11.31 -11.40 -12.85
C ILE A 342 -12.58 -12.01 -13.42
N SER A 343 -13.72 -11.36 -13.16
CA SER A 343 -14.98 -11.75 -13.75
C SER A 343 -15.08 -11.15 -15.14
N LYS A 344 -15.22 -12.01 -16.15
CA LYS A 344 -15.46 -11.59 -17.52
C LYS A 344 -16.65 -12.33 -18.12
N GLY A 345 -17.33 -11.69 -19.04
CA GLY A 345 -18.46 -12.27 -19.71
C GLY A 345 -19.29 -11.23 -20.41
N GLN A 346 -20.56 -11.55 -20.60
CA GLN A 346 -21.54 -10.69 -21.22
C GLN A 346 -22.72 -10.49 -20.28
N LYS A 347 -23.29 -9.27 -20.26
CA LYS A 347 -24.49 -8.98 -19.49
C LYS A 347 -25.47 -8.14 -20.30
N THR A 348 -26.75 -8.47 -20.17
CA THR A 348 -27.85 -7.69 -20.74
C THR A 348 -28.45 -6.82 -19.65
N ILE A 349 -28.41 -5.50 -19.83
CA ILE A 349 -28.98 -4.52 -18.91
C ILE A 349 -30.26 -3.97 -19.54
N MET A 350 -31.40 -4.24 -18.91
CA MET A 350 -32.72 -3.78 -19.33
C MET A 350 -32.98 -2.33 -18.88
N LEU A 351 -33.74 -1.61 -19.68
CA LEU A 351 -34.31 -0.33 -19.32
C LEU A 351 -35.33 -0.52 -18.19
N SER A 352 -35.24 0.29 -17.15
CA SER A 352 -36.16 0.21 -16.00
C SER A 352 -37.62 0.34 -16.44
N GLY A 353 -38.48 -0.53 -15.91
CA GLY A 353 -39.91 -0.57 -16.24
C GLY A 353 -40.28 -1.39 -17.48
N MET A 354 -39.30 -1.87 -18.26
CA MET A 354 -39.53 -2.83 -19.35
C MET A 354 -39.62 -4.26 -18.81
N ALA A 355 -40.30 -5.16 -19.52
CA ALA A 355 -40.38 -6.56 -19.09
C ALA A 355 -39.00 -7.24 -19.11
N LEU A 356 -38.58 -7.81 -17.98
CA LEU A 356 -37.29 -8.48 -17.87
C LEU A 356 -37.26 -9.72 -18.78
N VAL A 357 -36.26 -9.79 -19.67
CA VAL A 357 -35.99 -11.00 -20.45
C VAL A 357 -35.08 -11.95 -19.68
N ASP A 358 -35.11 -13.23 -20.03
CA ASP A 358 -34.30 -14.24 -19.33
C ASP A 358 -32.80 -13.91 -19.39
N GLY A 359 -32.12 -14.03 -18.25
CA GLY A 359 -30.70 -13.69 -18.09
C GLY A 359 -30.36 -12.19 -18.11
N ALA A 360 -31.34 -11.28 -18.13
CA ALA A 360 -31.11 -9.84 -18.08
C ALA A 360 -31.37 -9.25 -16.68
N VAL A 361 -30.84 -8.05 -16.43
CA VAL A 361 -30.95 -7.35 -15.13
C VAL A 361 -31.28 -5.88 -15.35
N TYR A 362 -31.89 -5.19 -14.38
CA TYR A 362 -32.09 -3.74 -14.49
C TYR A 362 -30.85 -2.95 -14.05
N ALA A 363 -30.14 -3.43 -13.03
CA ALA A 363 -28.95 -2.80 -12.52
C ALA A 363 -27.95 -3.83 -11.97
N THR A 364 -26.66 -3.48 -11.97
CA THR A 364 -25.60 -4.38 -11.49
C THR A 364 -24.34 -3.63 -11.07
N ASN A 365 -23.58 -4.21 -10.16
CA ASN A 365 -22.16 -3.91 -9.94
C ASN A 365 -21.25 -5.09 -10.28
N PHE A 366 -21.82 -6.13 -10.92
CA PHE A 366 -21.17 -7.38 -11.35
C PHE A 366 -20.63 -8.27 -10.22
N LEU A 367 -20.76 -7.84 -8.96
CA LEU A 367 -20.70 -8.70 -7.79
C LEU A 367 -22.11 -9.16 -7.40
N GLU A 368 -23.08 -8.25 -7.52
CA GLU A 368 -24.49 -8.44 -7.24
C GLU A 368 -25.35 -7.77 -8.32
N ASP A 369 -26.50 -8.39 -8.60
CA ASP A 369 -27.53 -7.86 -9.49
C ASP A 369 -28.67 -7.28 -8.65
N SER A 370 -29.24 -6.15 -9.10
CA SER A 370 -30.23 -5.40 -8.34
C SER A 370 -31.30 -4.79 -9.24
N ASN A 371 -32.44 -4.48 -8.63
CA ASN A 371 -33.49 -3.66 -9.22
C ASN A 371 -33.34 -2.18 -8.81
N GLU A 372 -32.48 -1.88 -7.83
CA GLU A 372 -32.15 -0.51 -7.41
C GLU A 372 -30.99 0.04 -8.24
N THR A 373 -31.16 1.28 -8.70
CA THR A 373 -30.25 1.92 -9.67
C THR A 373 -29.23 2.86 -9.01
N ALA A 374 -29.38 3.14 -7.71
CA ALA A 374 -28.44 3.96 -6.94
C ALA A 374 -27.12 3.21 -6.72
N GLY A 375 -25.99 3.86 -7.00
CA GLY A 375 -24.65 3.27 -6.88
C GLY A 375 -24.38 2.05 -7.78
N MET A 376 -25.27 1.74 -8.72
CA MET A 376 -25.20 0.61 -9.66
C MET A 376 -25.23 1.11 -11.10
N LEU A 377 -24.70 0.31 -12.04
CA LEU A 377 -24.87 0.60 -13.47
C LEU A 377 -26.25 0.15 -13.92
N SER A 378 -26.99 1.04 -14.58
CA SER A 378 -28.27 0.75 -15.21
C SER A 378 -28.36 1.38 -16.59
N PHE A 379 -29.23 0.83 -17.43
CA PHE A 379 -29.57 1.46 -18.70
C PHE A 379 -30.62 2.54 -18.45
N ILE A 380 -30.23 3.80 -18.63
CA ILE A 380 -31.06 4.96 -18.26
C ILE A 380 -32.15 5.20 -19.30
N ASN A 381 -31.74 5.34 -20.56
CA ASN A 381 -32.57 5.43 -21.76
C ASN A 381 -31.65 5.46 -23.00
N PRO A 382 -32.21 5.36 -24.23
CA PRO A 382 -31.40 5.41 -25.45
C PRO A 382 -30.55 6.68 -25.62
N GLU A 383 -30.97 7.84 -25.09
CA GLU A 383 -30.26 9.11 -25.26
C GLU A 383 -29.08 9.30 -24.30
N LYS A 384 -29.20 8.77 -23.06
CA LYS A 384 -28.20 8.89 -22.00
C LYS A 384 -27.29 7.66 -21.91
N GLY A 385 -27.78 6.51 -22.38
CA GLY A 385 -27.03 5.26 -22.36
C GLY A 385 -26.94 4.65 -20.95
N ILE A 386 -25.75 4.16 -20.60
CA ILE A 386 -25.50 3.49 -19.31
C ILE A 386 -24.97 4.50 -18.29
N GLY A 387 -25.41 4.39 -17.04
CA GLY A 387 -24.91 5.20 -15.93
C GLY A 387 -25.60 4.86 -14.61
N SER A 388 -25.60 5.80 -13.67
CA SER A 388 -26.43 5.70 -12.47
C SER A 388 -27.41 6.86 -12.40
N THR A 389 -28.61 6.55 -11.94
CA THR A 389 -29.75 7.46 -11.86
C THR A 389 -29.70 8.37 -10.63
N ASP A 390 -28.85 8.06 -9.64
CA ASP A 390 -28.71 8.82 -8.40
C ASP A 390 -27.76 10.03 -8.51
N GLY A 391 -27.10 10.20 -9.65
CA GLY A 391 -26.20 11.33 -9.90
C GLY A 391 -24.77 11.16 -9.38
N ASN A 392 -24.39 9.98 -8.89
CA ASN A 392 -23.06 9.73 -8.34
C ASN A 392 -22.08 9.20 -9.40
N ARG A 393 -21.78 9.96 -10.47
CA ARG A 393 -20.67 9.77 -11.45
C ARG A 393 -20.10 8.34 -11.59
N MET A 394 -20.46 7.58 -12.62
CA MET A 394 -20.14 6.14 -12.70
C MET A 394 -19.50 5.63 -13.99
N VAL A 395 -19.34 6.44 -15.03
CA VAL A 395 -18.75 5.93 -16.30
C VAL A 395 -17.75 6.89 -16.96
N LEU A 396 -16.78 6.34 -17.67
CA LEU A 396 -15.79 7.06 -18.46
C LEU A 396 -15.57 6.34 -19.80
N VAL A 397 -15.96 6.96 -20.91
CA VAL A 397 -15.78 6.43 -22.26
C VAL A 397 -14.31 6.47 -22.66
N LEU A 398 -13.89 5.44 -23.38
CA LEU A 398 -12.51 5.26 -23.81
C LEU A 398 -12.39 5.60 -25.30
N ASP A 399 -11.51 6.54 -25.63
CA ASP A 399 -11.23 6.93 -27.02
C ASP A 399 -10.74 5.76 -27.87
N GLY A 400 -11.17 5.74 -29.14
CA GLY A 400 -10.72 4.78 -30.15
C GLY A 400 -11.44 3.42 -30.15
N LYS A 401 -12.51 3.24 -29.36
CA LYS A 401 -13.25 1.95 -29.23
C LYS A 401 -12.30 0.77 -28.96
N PRO A 402 -11.40 0.85 -27.97
CA PRO A 402 -10.37 -0.15 -27.74
C PRO A 402 -11.01 -1.49 -27.40
N ASP A 403 -10.35 -2.57 -27.80
CA ASP A 403 -10.70 -3.89 -27.27
C ASP A 403 -10.37 -3.94 -25.77
N ILE A 404 -11.37 -4.26 -24.95
CA ILE A 404 -11.21 -4.29 -23.49
C ILE A 404 -10.33 -5.48 -23.07
N GLU A 405 -10.33 -6.56 -23.86
CA GLU A 405 -9.56 -7.78 -23.57
C GLU A 405 -8.05 -7.56 -23.65
N ILE A 406 -7.54 -6.50 -24.29
CA ILE A 406 -6.08 -6.24 -24.35
C ILE A 406 -5.61 -5.21 -23.31
N ARG A 407 -6.51 -4.58 -22.56
CA ARG A 407 -6.14 -3.54 -21.60
C ARG A 407 -5.66 -4.15 -20.29
N ALA A 408 -4.56 -3.58 -19.76
CA ALA A 408 -3.97 -4.00 -18.50
C ALA A 408 -4.65 -3.37 -17.28
N ALA A 409 -5.31 -2.21 -17.42
CA ALA A 409 -5.97 -1.52 -16.31
C ALA A 409 -7.09 -0.56 -16.74
N ALA A 410 -7.98 -0.24 -15.80
CA ALA A 410 -8.98 0.81 -15.93
C ALA A 410 -8.36 2.20 -15.62
N PRO A 411 -8.90 3.28 -16.23
CA PRO A 411 -8.54 4.64 -15.83
C PRO A 411 -8.88 4.90 -14.36
N GLU A 412 -8.00 5.63 -13.68
CA GLU A 412 -8.15 5.97 -12.27
C GLU A 412 -9.35 6.86 -11.98
N TRP A 413 -10.07 6.56 -10.91
CA TRP A 413 -10.98 7.52 -10.31
C TRP A 413 -10.20 8.44 -9.37
N LEU A 414 -9.82 9.62 -9.87
CA LEU A 414 -9.21 10.67 -9.04
C LEU A 414 -10.31 11.33 -8.19
N SER A 415 -10.10 11.45 -6.87
CA SER A 415 -10.98 12.19 -5.95
C SER A 415 -11.19 13.63 -6.43
N GLY A 416 -12.22 13.85 -7.24
CA GLY A 416 -12.42 15.07 -8.03
C GLY A 416 -13.24 14.86 -9.31
N GLY A 417 -13.16 13.66 -9.90
CA GLY A 417 -14.13 13.12 -10.87
C GLY A 417 -13.81 13.32 -12.35
N ASN A 418 -13.11 12.34 -12.92
CA ASN A 418 -13.03 12.12 -14.38
C ASN A 418 -14.16 11.21 -14.88
N TYR A 419 -15.05 10.74 -14.00
CA TYR A 419 -16.18 9.90 -14.37
C TYR A 419 -17.44 10.78 -14.45
N TYR A 420 -18.30 10.44 -15.40
CA TYR A 420 -19.51 11.18 -15.75
C TYR A 420 -20.76 10.42 -15.31
N LEU A 421 -21.89 11.12 -15.32
CA LEU A 421 -23.19 10.57 -14.89
C LEU A 421 -23.65 9.41 -15.77
N ASN A 422 -23.37 9.52 -17.07
CA ASN A 422 -23.76 8.55 -18.07
C ASN A 422 -22.80 8.60 -19.27
N THR A 423 -22.88 7.58 -20.11
CA THR A 423 -21.95 7.41 -21.23
C THR A 423 -22.04 8.54 -22.26
N THR A 424 -23.22 9.13 -22.48
CA THR A 424 -23.37 10.26 -23.42
C THR A 424 -22.66 11.51 -22.91
N ASP A 425 -22.79 11.83 -21.63
CA ASP A 425 -22.05 12.95 -21.02
C ASP A 425 -20.54 12.71 -21.07
N SER A 426 -20.11 11.46 -20.88
CA SER A 426 -18.71 11.10 -21.00
C SER A 426 -18.16 11.25 -22.43
N ILE A 427 -18.91 10.83 -23.46
CA ILE A 427 -18.53 11.05 -24.87
C ILE A 427 -18.32 12.54 -25.15
N LYS A 428 -19.24 13.38 -24.68
CA LYS A 428 -19.15 14.84 -24.85
C LYS A 428 -17.96 15.43 -24.10
N GLY A 429 -17.68 14.92 -22.89
CA GLY A 429 -16.59 15.40 -22.05
C GLY A 429 -15.20 15.01 -22.54
N GLU A 430 -15.03 13.76 -22.98
CA GLU A 430 -13.73 13.19 -23.34
C GLU A 430 -13.38 13.34 -24.83
N LEU A 431 -14.39 13.20 -25.70
CA LEU A 431 -14.20 13.19 -27.16
C LEU A 431 -14.72 14.47 -27.83
N TYR A 432 -15.34 15.37 -27.07
CA TYR A 432 -15.95 16.60 -27.56
C TYR A 432 -16.90 16.38 -28.76
N ALA A 433 -17.60 15.23 -28.78
CA ALA A 433 -18.46 14.80 -29.88
C ALA A 433 -19.95 14.95 -29.53
N GLU A 434 -20.78 15.34 -30.50
CA GLU A 434 -22.24 15.47 -30.34
C GLU A 434 -23.01 14.15 -30.59
N ARG A 435 -22.33 13.01 -30.63
CA ARG A 435 -22.96 11.70 -30.88
C ARG A 435 -23.45 11.02 -29.59
N THR A 436 -24.39 10.10 -29.76
CA THR A 436 -24.86 9.22 -28.68
C THR A 436 -23.98 7.97 -28.58
N LEU A 437 -24.28 7.15 -27.57
CA LEU A 437 -23.71 5.83 -27.39
C LEU A 437 -24.00 4.93 -28.62
N GLU A 438 -22.98 4.20 -29.08
CA GLU A 438 -23.06 3.32 -30.24
C GLU A 438 -22.47 1.93 -29.96
N ASN A 439 -22.75 0.98 -30.85
CA ASN A 439 -22.09 -0.32 -30.84
C ASN A 439 -20.56 -0.16 -30.96
N GLY A 440 -19.84 -0.96 -30.18
CA GLY A 440 -18.39 -0.98 -30.08
C GLY A 440 -17.80 0.09 -29.17
N ASP A 441 -18.58 1.05 -28.66
CA ASP A 441 -18.09 1.98 -27.64
C ASP A 441 -17.64 1.20 -26.41
N ALA A 442 -16.45 1.54 -25.92
CA ALA A 442 -15.89 0.99 -24.70
C ALA A 442 -15.87 2.07 -23.63
N PHE A 443 -16.14 1.67 -22.38
CA PHE A 443 -16.14 2.58 -21.24
C PHE A 443 -15.65 1.87 -20.00
N ALA A 444 -15.06 2.61 -19.08
CA ALA A 444 -14.76 2.17 -17.73
C ALA A 444 -15.91 2.55 -16.80
N ALA A 445 -16.11 1.77 -15.74
CA ALA A 445 -16.91 2.17 -14.59
C ALA A 445 -16.12 2.00 -13.29
N TYR A 446 -16.46 2.81 -12.31
CA TYR A 446 -16.04 2.67 -10.94
C TYR A 446 -17.28 2.56 -10.06
N PHE A 447 -17.32 1.56 -9.18
CA PHE A 447 -18.43 1.29 -8.27
C PHE A 447 -18.10 1.84 -6.88
N PRO A 448 -18.60 3.01 -6.45
CA PRO A 448 -18.10 3.66 -5.24
C PRO A 448 -18.35 2.86 -3.95
N THR A 449 -19.45 2.11 -3.90
CA THR A 449 -19.84 1.30 -2.74
C THR A 449 -18.88 0.13 -2.52
N THR A 450 -18.53 -0.57 -3.60
CA THR A 450 -17.65 -1.74 -3.54
C THR A 450 -16.20 -1.40 -3.89
N LYS A 451 -15.94 -0.19 -4.37
CA LYS A 451 -14.65 0.30 -4.88
C LYS A 451 -14.08 -0.54 -6.03
N HIS A 452 -14.91 -1.22 -6.80
CA HIS A 452 -14.47 -2.04 -7.93
C HIS A 452 -14.37 -1.20 -9.22
N TYR A 453 -13.46 -1.59 -10.10
CA TYR A 453 -13.30 -1.05 -11.44
C TYR A 453 -13.73 -2.09 -12.48
N ALA A 454 -14.34 -1.62 -13.55
CA ALA A 454 -14.71 -2.48 -14.66
C ALA A 454 -14.48 -1.80 -16.01
N LEU A 455 -14.21 -2.61 -17.03
CA LEU A 455 -14.21 -2.22 -18.43
C LEU A 455 -15.38 -2.89 -19.12
N PHE A 456 -16.03 -2.12 -20.00
CA PHE A 456 -17.18 -2.55 -20.76
C PHE A 456 -16.96 -2.26 -22.22
N LYS A 457 -17.52 -3.13 -23.06
CA LYS A 457 -17.65 -2.90 -24.50
C LYS A 457 -19.08 -3.19 -24.90
N ILE A 458 -19.69 -2.23 -25.58
CA ILE A 458 -21.07 -2.38 -26.04
C ILE A 458 -21.08 -3.28 -27.26
N ASN A 459 -21.89 -4.33 -27.19
CA ASN A 459 -22.11 -5.26 -28.29
C ASN A 459 -23.40 -4.96 -29.06
N SER A 460 -24.43 -4.47 -28.36
CA SER A 460 -25.67 -4.05 -29.00
C SER A 460 -26.46 -3.08 -28.12
N ILE A 461 -27.22 -2.21 -28.78
CA ILE A 461 -28.14 -1.25 -28.16
C ILE A 461 -29.49 -1.45 -28.83
N ALA A 462 -30.52 -1.66 -28.03
CA ALA A 462 -31.91 -1.71 -28.44
C ALA A 462 -32.72 -0.68 -27.64
N ALA A 463 -33.99 -0.48 -28.02
CA ALA A 463 -34.86 0.49 -27.36
C ALA A 463 -35.07 0.19 -25.86
N ASP A 464 -35.00 -1.08 -25.48
CA ASP A 464 -35.33 -1.60 -24.16
C ASP A 464 -34.14 -2.21 -23.40
N ARG A 465 -32.96 -2.33 -24.03
CA ARG A 465 -31.79 -2.98 -23.42
C ARG A 465 -30.47 -2.61 -24.07
N VAL A 466 -29.40 -2.79 -23.32
CA VAL A 466 -28.02 -2.76 -23.82
C VAL A 466 -27.32 -4.05 -23.43
N VAL A 467 -26.55 -4.61 -24.37
CA VAL A 467 -25.70 -5.78 -24.12
C VAL A 467 -24.25 -5.33 -24.09
N VAL A 468 -23.56 -5.64 -23.00
CA VAL A 468 -22.14 -5.32 -22.81
C VAL A 468 -21.32 -6.57 -22.56
N ASP A 469 -20.16 -6.65 -23.20
CA ASP A 469 -19.07 -7.48 -22.67
C ASP A 469 -18.43 -6.70 -21.52
N TYR A 470 -18.01 -7.43 -20.49
CA TYR A 470 -17.43 -6.83 -19.30
C TYR A 470 -16.18 -7.58 -18.83
N ILE A 471 -15.29 -6.82 -18.21
CA ILE A 471 -14.19 -7.31 -17.38
C ILE A 471 -14.24 -6.51 -16.09
N VAL A 472 -14.45 -7.17 -14.96
CA VAL A 472 -14.52 -6.54 -13.63
C VAL A 472 -13.34 -7.02 -12.81
N ASN A 473 -12.68 -6.08 -12.14
CA ASN A 473 -11.54 -6.36 -11.29
C ASN A 473 -11.99 -7.23 -10.11
N ALA A 474 -11.03 -7.90 -9.51
CA ALA A 474 -11.34 -8.88 -8.48
C ALA A 474 -11.29 -8.31 -7.04
N SER A 475 -10.60 -7.18 -6.87
CA SER A 475 -10.31 -6.55 -5.58
C SER A 475 -10.70 -5.09 -5.57
N GLU A 476 -11.08 -4.59 -4.40
CA GLU A 476 -11.35 -3.16 -4.17
C GLU A 476 -10.12 -2.31 -4.53
N ASP A 477 -10.34 -1.18 -5.23
CA ASP A 477 -9.35 -0.22 -5.75
C ASP A 477 -8.25 -0.80 -6.69
N GLU A 478 -8.30 -2.10 -7.02
CA GLU A 478 -7.36 -2.74 -7.94
C GLU A 478 -7.71 -2.42 -9.39
N ARG A 479 -7.06 -1.44 -10.01
CA ARG A 479 -7.39 -1.05 -11.39
C ARG A 479 -6.97 -2.08 -12.44
N ARG A 480 -6.11 -3.04 -12.09
CA ARG A 480 -5.48 -3.95 -13.05
C ARG A 480 -6.38 -5.13 -13.39
N PHE A 481 -6.34 -5.53 -14.66
CA PHE A 481 -6.99 -6.72 -15.19
C PHE A 481 -5.99 -7.73 -15.76
N LYS A 482 -4.69 -7.42 -15.75
CA LYS A 482 -3.61 -8.30 -16.21
C LYS A 482 -2.31 -8.04 -15.45
#